data_AF-A0A955QIE1-F1
#
_entry.id   AF-A0A955QIE1-F1
#
_cell.length_a   1.000
_cell.length_b   1.000
_cell.length_c   1.000
_cell.angle_alpha   90.00
_cell.angle_beta   90.00
_cell.angle_gamma   90.00
#
_symmetry.space_group_name_H-M   'P 1'
#
loop_
_entity.id
_entity.type
_entity.pdbx_description
1 polymer ?
#
loop_
_entity_poly.entity_id
_entity_poly.type
_entity_poly.pdbx_seq_one_letter_code
_entity_poly.pdbx_strand_id
1 'polypeptide(L)'
;MMERESEQSLSHRVRKADFIFSGTVETIKYGMSDAVKEGQASLPLTYVTYHIDRNLKGRSAERSKVTLRFLGGQAPDGRYFEVSDMPQFKFGDQDLLFVQRNDEVSCPLVDCSSGRFRIIKSHVFGNDRQPVVNIQDGNFVYDHRRTGTTRALTVQRVVEEILKEVTRLFSAEDLKGLRPVPSAIPGEPVIAPDQPDLSPPDLGVPPPAVSNPMSEGDRVETEAFQRNQGNPVLKELPVR
;
A
#
# COMPACT_ATOMS: atom_id res chain seq x y z
N MET A 1 5.37 28.91 16.52
CA MET A 1 6.26 28.06 15.68
C MET A 1 5.60 26.70 15.66
N MET A 2 4.88 26.35 14.59
CA MET A 2 4.26 25.03 14.45
C MET A 2 5.36 24.04 14.07
N GLU A 3 5.65 23.07 14.94
CA GLU A 3 6.42 21.89 14.56
C GLU A 3 5.72 21.24 13.37
N ARG A 4 6.45 21.00 12.27
CA ARG A 4 5.91 20.24 11.15
C ARG A 4 5.76 18.80 11.64
N GLU A 5 4.53 18.36 11.91
CA GLU A 5 4.26 16.95 12.18
C GLU A 5 4.76 16.13 10.99
N SER A 6 5.56 15.11 11.26
CA SER A 6 6.02 14.20 10.22
C SER A 6 4.82 13.40 9.70
N GLU A 7 4.80 13.13 8.38
CA GLU A 7 3.81 12.25 7.75
C GLU A 7 3.86 10.81 8.31
N GLN A 8 4.93 10.47 9.03
CA GLN A 8 5.11 9.16 9.65
C GLN A 8 4.65 9.11 11.11
N SER A 9 4.27 10.25 11.70
CA SER A 9 3.85 10.33 13.08
C SER A 9 2.52 9.62 13.32
N LEU A 10 2.38 9.02 14.49
CA LEU A 10 1.16 8.43 15.01
C LEU A 10 0.04 9.46 15.03
N SER A 11 0.31 10.71 15.43
CA SER A 11 -0.65 11.81 15.40
C SER A 11 -1.22 12.04 14.00
N HIS A 12 -0.35 12.12 12.99
CA HIS A 12 -0.75 12.26 11.59
C HIS A 12 -1.70 11.14 11.15
N ARG A 13 -1.31 9.88 11.43
CA ARG A 13 -2.11 8.70 11.09
C ARG A 13 -3.45 8.68 11.81
N VAL A 14 -3.46 9.00 13.09
CA VAL A 14 -4.68 9.06 13.92
C VAL A 14 -5.61 10.16 13.45
N ARG A 15 -5.10 11.32 13.01
CA ARG A 15 -5.93 12.40 12.44
C ARG A 15 -6.60 12.00 11.13
N LYS A 16 -5.81 11.48 10.18
CA LYS A 16 -6.27 11.11 8.83
C LYS A 16 -7.20 9.89 8.79
N ALA A 17 -7.03 8.94 9.71
CA ALA A 17 -7.80 7.69 9.67
C ALA A 17 -9.27 7.91 10.06
N ASP A 18 -10.20 7.46 9.23
CA ASP A 18 -11.63 7.41 9.58
C ASP A 18 -11.95 6.22 10.50
N PHE A 19 -11.17 5.14 10.35
CA PHE A 19 -11.33 3.90 11.08
C PHE A 19 -9.96 3.28 11.39
N ILE A 20 -9.72 2.91 12.65
CA ILE A 20 -8.50 2.23 13.09
C ILE A 20 -8.90 0.95 13.81
N PHE A 21 -8.35 -0.18 13.38
CA PHE A 21 -8.66 -1.48 13.97
C PHE A 21 -7.50 -2.46 13.86
N SER A 22 -7.52 -3.50 14.70
CA SER A 22 -6.77 -4.73 14.44
C SER A 22 -7.72 -5.83 13.99
N GLY A 23 -7.30 -6.63 13.02
CA GLY A 23 -8.15 -7.66 12.42
C GLY A 23 -7.37 -8.72 11.68
N THR A 24 -8.11 -9.70 11.18
CA THR A 24 -7.58 -10.85 10.42
C THR A 24 -8.20 -10.91 9.03
N VAL A 25 -7.40 -11.09 7.99
CA VAL A 25 -7.90 -11.25 6.60
C VAL A 25 -8.69 -12.57 6.48
N GLU A 26 -9.99 -12.47 6.21
CA GLU A 26 -10.88 -13.63 5.99
C GLU A 26 -11.02 -13.99 4.52
N THR A 27 -10.98 -13.01 3.61
CA THR A 27 -11.21 -13.28 2.17
C THR A 27 -10.48 -12.24 1.32
N ILE A 28 -9.96 -12.68 0.19
CA ILE A 28 -9.41 -11.82 -0.86
C ILE A 28 -10.15 -12.17 -2.15
N LYS A 29 -10.76 -11.16 -2.78
CA LYS A 29 -11.41 -11.27 -4.08
C LYS A 29 -10.75 -10.30 -5.05
N TYR A 30 -10.76 -10.66 -6.33
CA TYR A 30 -10.31 -9.77 -7.41
C TYR A 30 -11.50 -9.33 -8.24
N GLY A 31 -11.40 -8.13 -8.80
CA GLY A 31 -12.39 -7.56 -9.72
C GLY A 31 -11.74 -6.53 -10.63
N MET A 32 -12.56 -5.81 -11.36
CA MET A 32 -12.13 -4.76 -12.29
C MET A 32 -12.82 -3.44 -11.91
N SER A 33 -12.15 -2.32 -12.14
CA SER A 33 -12.79 -1.00 -12.12
C SER A 33 -13.69 -0.83 -13.33
N ASP A 34 -14.58 0.15 -13.29
CA ASP A 34 -15.22 0.60 -14.53
C ASP A 34 -14.19 1.26 -15.44
N ALA A 35 -14.51 1.24 -16.73
CA ALA A 35 -13.91 2.18 -17.66
C ALA A 35 -14.49 3.57 -17.36
N VAL A 36 -13.65 4.51 -16.95
CA VAL A 36 -14.08 5.89 -16.62
C VAL A 36 -14.55 6.63 -17.89
N LYS A 37 -14.07 6.23 -19.08
CA LYS A 37 -14.50 6.71 -20.40
C LYS A 37 -14.45 5.59 -21.44
N GLU A 38 -15.23 5.74 -22.51
CA GLU A 38 -15.17 4.86 -23.68
C GLU A 38 -13.74 4.84 -24.26
N GLY A 39 -13.12 3.66 -24.30
CA GLY A 39 -11.72 3.47 -24.72
C GLY A 39 -10.68 3.47 -23.60
N GLN A 40 -11.04 3.74 -22.33
CA GLN A 40 -10.14 3.51 -21.19
C GLN A 40 -10.22 2.06 -20.70
N ALA A 41 -9.06 1.49 -20.37
CA ALA A 41 -8.98 0.14 -19.83
C ALA A 41 -9.44 0.12 -18.36
N SER A 42 -10.31 -0.84 -18.04
CA SER A 42 -10.57 -1.22 -16.64
C SER A 42 -9.29 -1.68 -15.95
N LEU A 43 -9.11 -1.27 -14.70
CA LEU A 43 -7.94 -1.64 -13.90
C LEU A 43 -8.29 -2.76 -12.91
N PRO A 44 -7.40 -3.73 -12.67
CA PRO A 44 -7.60 -4.73 -11.64
C PRO A 44 -7.73 -4.11 -10.24
N LEU A 45 -8.63 -4.67 -9.45
CA LEU A 45 -8.90 -4.28 -8.07
C LEU A 45 -8.82 -5.51 -7.15
N THR A 46 -8.32 -5.30 -5.93
CA THR A 46 -8.27 -6.31 -4.88
C THR A 46 -9.19 -5.89 -3.74
N TYR A 47 -10.12 -6.77 -3.37
CA TYR A 47 -11.07 -6.60 -2.27
C TYR A 47 -10.65 -7.49 -1.12
N VAL A 48 -10.29 -6.90 0.01
CA VAL A 48 -9.77 -7.61 1.18
C VAL A 48 -10.78 -7.48 2.30
N THR A 49 -11.45 -8.57 2.63
CA THR A 49 -12.39 -8.64 3.76
C THR A 49 -11.64 -9.02 5.02
N TYR A 50 -11.76 -8.18 6.04
CA TYR A 50 -11.22 -8.40 7.38
C TYR A 50 -12.33 -8.81 8.35
N HIS A 51 -12.03 -9.79 9.21
CA HIS A 51 -12.62 -9.88 10.54
C HIS A 51 -12.02 -8.80 11.43
N ILE A 52 -12.86 -8.08 12.16
CA ILE A 52 -12.41 -7.04 13.09
C ILE A 52 -12.28 -7.65 14.48
N ASP A 53 -11.05 -7.76 14.97
CA ASP A 53 -10.75 -8.27 16.31
C ASP A 53 -10.93 -7.18 17.37
N ARG A 54 -10.51 -5.94 17.06
CA ARG A 54 -10.59 -4.81 17.98
C ARG A 54 -10.72 -3.47 17.25
N ASN A 55 -11.70 -2.67 17.65
CA ASN A 55 -11.85 -1.28 17.20
C ASN A 55 -11.05 -0.32 18.10
N LEU A 56 -10.32 0.61 17.49
CA LEU A 56 -9.47 1.60 18.17
C LEU A 56 -9.92 3.04 17.92
N LYS A 57 -10.45 3.34 16.73
CA LYS A 57 -11.09 4.62 16.36
C LYS A 57 -12.14 4.34 15.29
N GLY A 58 -13.29 5.03 15.32
CA GLY A 58 -14.34 4.85 14.31
C GLY A 58 -15.00 3.47 14.39
N ARG A 59 -15.73 3.08 13.33
CA ARG A 59 -16.38 1.77 13.23
C ARG A 59 -16.64 1.37 11.78
N SER A 60 -16.76 0.08 11.53
CA SER A 60 -17.34 -0.44 10.28
C SER A 60 -18.87 -0.33 10.28
N ALA A 61 -19.46 -0.14 9.10
CA ALA A 61 -20.89 -0.26 8.86
C ALA A 61 -21.42 -1.70 9.12
N GLU A 62 -20.61 -2.73 8.87
CA GLU A 62 -20.96 -4.15 9.05
C GLU A 62 -20.59 -4.71 10.43
N ARG A 63 -20.25 -3.83 11.39
CA ARG A 63 -19.88 -4.14 12.78
C ARG A 63 -18.59 -4.94 12.92
N SER A 64 -18.60 -6.23 12.61
CA SER A 64 -17.47 -7.17 12.84
C SER A 64 -16.66 -7.48 11.60
N LYS A 65 -17.06 -6.96 10.43
CA LYS A 65 -16.31 -7.10 9.19
C LYS A 65 -16.14 -5.77 8.49
N VAL A 66 -15.12 -5.66 7.65
CA VAL A 66 -14.99 -4.57 6.69
C VAL A 66 -14.29 -5.10 5.45
N THR A 67 -14.76 -4.72 4.26
CA THR A 67 -14.06 -5.01 3.00
C THR A 67 -13.38 -3.74 2.50
N LEU A 68 -12.06 -3.80 2.37
CA LEU A 68 -11.23 -2.70 1.86
C LEU A 68 -10.88 -2.96 0.40
N ARG A 69 -10.92 -1.92 -0.43
CA ARG A 69 -10.64 -2.00 -1.87
C ARG A 69 -9.31 -1.36 -2.21
N PHE A 70 -8.44 -2.11 -2.87
CA PHE A 70 -7.11 -1.67 -3.28
C PHE A 70 -6.98 -1.72 -4.80
N LEU A 71 -6.31 -0.74 -5.40
CA LEU A 71 -5.92 -0.79 -6.81
C LEU A 71 -4.81 -1.82 -7.02
N GLY A 72 -4.90 -2.59 -8.09
CA GLY A 72 -3.98 -3.68 -8.38
C GLY A 72 -4.59 -5.04 -8.04
N GLY A 73 -3.86 -6.10 -8.37
CA GLY A 73 -4.31 -7.46 -8.22
C GLY A 73 -4.33 -8.23 -9.53
N GLN A 74 -4.98 -9.39 -9.49
CA GLN A 74 -5.05 -10.29 -10.63
C GLN A 74 -6.14 -9.86 -11.62
N ALA A 75 -5.78 -9.76 -12.89
CA ALA A 75 -6.70 -9.58 -14.01
C ALA A 75 -7.33 -10.92 -14.43
N PRO A 76 -8.48 -10.93 -15.14
CA PRO A 76 -9.15 -12.16 -15.56
C PRO A 76 -8.32 -13.09 -16.44
N ASP A 77 -7.35 -12.55 -17.18
CA ASP A 77 -6.42 -13.31 -18.04
C ASP A 77 -5.23 -13.90 -17.28
N GLY A 78 -5.20 -13.77 -15.95
CA GLY A 78 -4.17 -14.30 -15.08
C GLY A 78 -2.96 -13.37 -14.90
N ARG A 79 -2.86 -12.26 -15.65
CA ARG A 79 -1.81 -11.25 -15.42
C ARG A 79 -2.04 -10.54 -14.09
N TYR A 80 -0.97 -10.01 -13.51
CA TYR A 80 -1.03 -9.27 -12.26
C TYR A 80 -0.70 -7.79 -12.51
N PHE A 81 -1.56 -6.89 -12.06
CA PHE A 81 -1.31 -5.46 -12.07
C PHE A 81 -0.74 -5.06 -10.71
N GLU A 82 0.55 -4.80 -10.68
CA GLU A 82 1.27 -4.37 -9.48
C GLU A 82 1.36 -2.85 -9.46
N VAL A 83 0.98 -2.26 -8.33
CA VAL A 83 1.07 -0.82 -8.09
C VAL A 83 2.09 -0.60 -6.99
N SER A 84 3.05 0.29 -7.26
CA SER A 84 4.08 0.67 -6.27
C SER A 84 3.43 1.13 -4.97
N ASP A 85 4.02 0.72 -3.85
CA ASP A 85 3.56 1.04 -2.49
C ASP A 85 2.16 0.50 -2.12
N MET A 86 1.53 -0.31 -2.97
CA MET A 86 0.29 -0.98 -2.62
C MET A 86 0.58 -2.19 -1.71
N PRO A 87 -0.07 -2.29 -0.53
CA PRO A 87 0.12 -3.43 0.35
C PRO A 87 -0.38 -4.74 -0.29
N GLN A 88 0.33 -5.82 0.01
CA GLN A 88 0.01 -7.17 -0.43
C GLN A 88 -0.54 -7.99 0.73
N PHE A 89 -1.63 -8.73 0.48
CA PHE A 89 -2.40 -9.42 1.52
C PHE A 89 -2.40 -10.92 1.32
N LYS A 90 -2.54 -11.66 2.42
CA LYS A 90 -2.75 -13.10 2.41
C LYS A 90 -3.88 -13.46 3.37
N PHE A 91 -4.63 -14.51 3.02
CA PHE A 91 -5.60 -15.09 3.94
C PHE A 91 -4.93 -15.40 5.29
N GLY A 92 -5.56 -14.99 6.38
CA GLY A 92 -5.05 -15.16 7.74
C GLY A 92 -3.96 -14.16 8.16
N ASP A 93 -3.57 -13.20 7.32
CA ASP A 93 -2.73 -12.08 7.76
C ASP A 93 -3.46 -11.36 8.92
N GLN A 94 -2.75 -11.13 10.01
CA GLN A 94 -3.20 -10.31 11.13
C GLN A 94 -2.58 -8.93 10.99
N ASP A 95 -3.40 -7.89 10.97
CA ASP A 95 -2.95 -6.53 10.73
C ASP A 95 -3.56 -5.55 11.73
N LEU A 96 -2.86 -4.44 11.92
CA LEU A 96 -3.38 -3.20 12.51
C LEU A 96 -3.39 -2.15 11.40
N LEU A 97 -4.55 -1.56 11.13
CA LEU A 97 -4.79 -0.72 9.98
C LEU A 97 -5.30 0.66 10.37
N PHE A 98 -4.77 1.68 9.70
CA PHE A 98 -5.27 3.05 9.70
C PHE A 98 -5.99 3.27 8.37
N VAL A 99 -7.31 3.10 8.37
CA VAL A 99 -8.16 3.19 7.17
C VAL A 99 -8.57 4.64 6.95
N GLN A 100 -8.50 5.09 5.69
CA GLN A 100 -9.02 6.39 5.27
C GLN A 100 -9.82 6.24 3.97
N ARG A 101 -10.95 6.93 3.89
CA ARG A 101 -11.76 7.11 2.68
C ARG A 101 -11.97 5.83 1.88
N ASN A 102 -12.35 4.73 2.55
CA ASN A 102 -12.59 3.46 1.87
C ASN A 102 -13.59 3.66 0.72
N ASP A 103 -13.32 3.00 -0.40
CA ASP A 103 -14.00 3.17 -1.69
C ASP A 103 -13.84 4.51 -2.41
N GLU A 104 -13.33 5.58 -1.78
CA GLU A 104 -13.12 6.85 -2.47
C GLU A 104 -11.69 6.99 -3.05
N VAL A 105 -10.76 6.11 -2.65
CA VAL A 105 -9.34 6.15 -3.05
C VAL A 105 -8.82 4.81 -3.53
N SER A 106 -7.73 4.85 -4.30
CA SER A 106 -7.03 3.67 -4.78
C SER A 106 -6.36 2.85 -3.67
N CYS A 107 -5.92 3.50 -2.59
CA CYS A 107 -5.42 2.83 -1.40
C CYS A 107 -6.12 3.38 -0.14
N PRO A 108 -7.00 2.60 0.51
CA PRO A 108 -7.86 3.06 1.60
C PRO A 108 -7.12 3.04 2.94
N LEU A 109 -5.80 3.23 2.93
CA LEU A 109 -4.97 3.29 4.12
C LEU A 109 -4.24 4.63 4.18
N VAL A 110 -4.01 5.12 5.39
CA VAL A 110 -3.27 6.37 5.60
C VAL A 110 -1.85 6.22 5.08
N ASP A 111 -1.52 7.00 4.05
CA ASP A 111 -0.24 6.97 3.36
C ASP A 111 0.11 5.54 2.86
N CYS A 112 -0.90 4.90 2.27
CA CYS A 112 -0.81 3.59 1.62
C CYS A 112 -0.21 2.50 2.51
N SER A 113 0.92 1.89 2.10
CA SER A 113 1.54 0.80 2.84
C SER A 113 1.94 1.19 4.27
N SER A 114 2.21 2.48 4.49
CA SER A 114 2.61 2.99 5.80
C SER A 114 1.48 2.93 6.83
N GLY A 115 0.23 2.95 6.38
CA GLY A 115 -0.97 2.82 7.22
C GLY A 115 -1.25 1.38 7.66
N ARG A 116 -0.46 0.41 7.18
CA ARG A 116 -0.57 -1.01 7.55
C ARG A 116 0.59 -1.43 8.44
N PHE A 117 0.23 -2.03 9.56
CA PHE A 117 1.15 -2.76 10.42
C PHE A 117 0.78 -4.23 10.45
N ARG A 118 1.77 -5.11 10.27
CA ARG A 118 1.58 -6.56 10.33
C ARG A 118 1.81 -7.05 11.75
N ILE A 119 0.98 -7.97 12.20
CA ILE A 119 1.09 -8.63 13.50
C ILE A 119 1.64 -10.04 13.26
N ILE A 120 2.84 -10.31 13.78
CA ILE A 120 3.48 -11.62 13.66
C ILE A 120 3.88 -12.07 15.06
N LYS A 121 3.31 -13.19 15.53
CA LYS A 121 3.55 -13.72 16.88
C LYS A 121 3.36 -12.65 17.97
N SER A 122 2.28 -11.88 17.89
CA SER A 122 1.94 -10.78 18.82
C SER A 122 2.88 -9.58 18.81
N HIS A 123 3.74 -9.46 17.80
CA HIS A 123 4.67 -8.34 17.62
C HIS A 123 4.35 -7.56 16.35
N VAL A 124 4.66 -6.26 16.34
CA VAL A 124 4.26 -5.32 15.29
C VAL A 124 5.42 -5.04 14.34
N PHE A 125 5.11 -5.11 13.05
CA PHE A 125 6.03 -4.85 11.96
C PHE A 125 5.39 -3.88 10.97
N GLY A 126 6.18 -3.12 10.22
CA GLY A 126 5.70 -2.40 9.04
C GLY A 126 5.21 -3.35 7.94
N ASN A 127 4.59 -2.80 6.89
CA ASN A 127 4.12 -3.59 5.74
C ASN A 127 5.21 -4.49 5.12
N ASP A 128 6.44 -3.96 5.03
CA ASP A 128 7.62 -4.66 4.49
C ASP A 128 8.33 -5.59 5.51
N ARG A 129 7.68 -5.85 6.65
CA ARG A 129 8.17 -6.68 7.76
C ARG A 129 9.36 -6.08 8.52
N GLN A 130 9.58 -4.77 8.44
CA GLN A 130 10.52 -4.11 9.36
C GLN A 130 9.98 -4.12 10.79
N PRO A 131 10.76 -4.58 11.79
CA PRO A 131 10.35 -4.55 13.19
C PRO A 131 10.09 -3.11 13.65
N VAL A 132 8.92 -2.84 14.24
CA VAL A 132 8.69 -1.60 14.97
C VAL A 132 9.29 -1.78 16.35
N VAL A 133 10.38 -1.09 16.69
CA VAL A 133 11.12 -1.31 17.93
C VAL A 133 10.83 -0.28 19.01
N ASN A 134 10.33 0.89 18.62
CA ASN A 134 9.93 1.93 19.57
C ASN A 134 8.87 2.85 18.97
N ILE A 135 8.24 3.66 19.82
CA ILE A 135 7.47 4.84 19.44
C ILE A 135 8.09 6.01 20.19
N GLN A 136 8.75 6.91 19.47
CA GLN A 136 9.50 8.02 20.06
C GLN A 136 9.03 9.34 19.45
N ASP A 137 8.69 10.30 20.30
CA ASP A 137 8.17 11.62 19.90
C ASP A 137 6.99 11.51 18.92
N GLY A 138 6.12 10.53 19.18
CA GLY A 138 4.98 10.21 18.32
C GLY A 138 5.32 9.50 17.01
N ASN A 139 6.58 9.15 16.74
CA ASN A 139 6.99 8.47 15.50
C ASN A 139 7.29 6.99 15.74
N PHE A 140 6.87 6.13 14.82
CA PHE A 140 7.30 4.73 14.82
C PHE A 140 8.78 4.64 14.44
N VAL A 141 9.55 3.95 15.28
CA VAL A 141 10.98 3.68 15.05
C VAL A 141 11.12 2.25 14.58
N TYR A 142 11.77 2.06 13.43
CA TYR A 142 11.95 0.76 12.78
C TYR A 142 13.40 0.26 12.92
N ASP A 143 13.58 -1.06 13.04
CA ASP A 143 14.89 -1.69 12.91
C ASP A 143 15.19 -2.02 11.44
N HIS A 144 15.90 -1.11 10.78
CA HIS A 144 16.32 -1.29 9.39
C HIS A 144 17.40 -2.35 9.19
N ARG A 145 18.10 -2.76 10.26
CA ARG A 145 19.19 -3.74 10.14
C ARG A 145 18.66 -5.17 10.01
N ARG A 146 17.38 -5.40 10.36
CA ARG A 146 16.74 -6.73 10.39
C ARG A 146 17.60 -7.76 11.15
N THR A 147 18.40 -7.32 12.12
CA THR A 147 19.45 -8.14 12.75
C THR A 147 18.91 -9.18 13.72
N GLY A 148 17.60 -9.19 13.98
CA GLY A 148 16.96 -10.14 14.90
C GLY A 148 17.35 -9.97 16.37
N THR A 149 18.26 -9.02 16.67
CA THR A 149 18.76 -8.71 18.01
C THR A 149 17.85 -7.77 18.78
N THR A 150 17.09 -6.90 18.10
CA THR A 150 16.11 -6.00 18.73
C THR A 150 14.71 -6.60 18.64
N ARG A 151 14.02 -6.72 19.78
CA ARG A 151 12.63 -7.21 19.80
C ARG A 151 11.69 -6.09 19.33
N ALA A 152 10.84 -6.41 18.36
CA ALA A 152 9.71 -5.58 18.00
C ALA A 152 8.81 -5.27 19.23
N LEU A 153 8.02 -4.21 19.16
CA LEU A 153 6.98 -3.91 20.12
C LEU A 153 5.86 -4.95 20.01
N THR A 154 5.24 -5.25 21.15
CA THR A 154 4.05 -6.08 21.18
C THR A 154 2.84 -5.33 20.63
N VAL A 155 1.88 -6.06 20.08
CA VAL A 155 0.60 -5.49 19.63
C VAL A 155 -0.10 -4.73 20.76
N GLN A 156 -0.05 -5.26 21.98
CA GLN A 156 -0.64 -4.63 23.16
C GLN A 156 -0.03 -3.24 23.41
N ARG A 157 1.30 -3.13 23.35
CA ARG A 157 2.01 -1.85 23.56
C ARG A 157 1.65 -0.81 22.51
N VAL A 158 1.59 -1.22 21.24
CA VAL A 158 1.24 -0.32 20.12
C VAL A 158 -0.22 0.14 20.23
N VAL A 159 -1.14 -0.78 20.57
CA VAL A 159 -2.56 -0.45 20.76
C VAL A 159 -2.77 0.54 21.91
N GLU A 160 -2.05 0.39 23.02
CA GLU A 160 -2.11 1.35 24.13
C GLU A 160 -1.70 2.76 23.70
N GLU A 161 -0.63 2.89 22.92
CA GLU A 161 -0.17 4.19 22.42
C GLU A 161 -1.15 4.80 21.41
N ILE A 162 -1.74 3.98 20.53
CA ILE A 162 -2.81 4.44 19.62
C ILE A 162 -4.01 4.96 20.41
N LEU A 163 -4.48 4.22 21.41
CA LEU A 163 -5.65 4.63 22.19
C LEU A 163 -5.37 5.92 22.98
N LYS A 164 -4.19 6.04 23.60
CA LYS A 164 -3.76 7.30 24.24
C LYS A 164 -3.83 8.44 23.24
N GLU A 165 -3.28 8.25 22.05
CA GLU A 165 -3.25 9.29 21.02
C GLU A 165 -4.64 9.65 20.50
N VAL A 166 -5.52 8.67 20.29
CA VAL A 166 -6.93 8.90 19.91
C VAL A 166 -7.62 9.75 20.97
N THR A 167 -7.49 9.41 22.25
CA THR A 167 -8.12 10.18 23.35
C THR A 167 -7.50 11.55 23.57
N ARG A 168 -6.23 11.74 23.18
CA ARG A 168 -5.56 13.04 23.21
C ARG A 168 -6.07 13.96 22.10
N LEU A 169 -6.40 13.40 20.94
CA LEU A 169 -6.73 14.16 19.73
C LEU A 169 -8.23 14.35 19.49
N PHE A 170 -9.08 13.47 20.02
CA PHE A 170 -10.51 13.47 19.76
C PHE A 170 -11.29 13.39 21.08
N SER A 171 -12.33 14.22 21.19
CA SER A 171 -13.30 14.12 22.27
C SER A 171 -14.24 12.93 22.05
N ALA A 172 -14.94 12.51 23.10
CA ALA A 172 -15.95 11.46 22.98
C ALA A 172 -17.08 11.82 21.99
N GLU A 173 -17.39 13.11 21.83
CA GLU A 173 -18.41 13.58 20.89
C GLU A 173 -17.91 13.51 19.45
N ASP A 174 -16.65 13.89 19.20
CA ASP A 174 -16.03 13.76 17.87
C ASP A 174 -16.08 12.30 17.41
N LEU A 175 -15.73 11.37 18.30
CA LEU A 175 -15.72 9.93 18.00
C LEU A 175 -17.12 9.36 17.73
N LYS A 176 -18.15 9.86 18.41
CA LYS A 176 -19.56 9.49 18.13
C LYS A 176 -20.03 10.02 16.79
N GLY A 177 -19.57 11.23 16.42
CA GLY A 177 -19.91 11.89 15.16
C GLY A 177 -19.29 11.23 13.92
N LEU A 178 -18.27 10.38 14.08
CA LEU A 178 -17.67 9.65 12.95
C LEU A 178 -18.69 8.75 12.27
N ARG A 179 -18.77 8.89 10.93
CA ARG A 179 -19.61 8.01 10.09
C ARG A 179 -18.99 6.61 10.08
N PRO A 180 -19.80 5.54 10.09
CA PRO A 180 -19.29 4.20 9.86
C PRO A 180 -18.62 4.12 8.49
N VAL A 181 -17.47 3.45 8.41
CA VAL A 181 -16.79 3.17 7.15
C VAL A 181 -17.58 2.06 6.42
N PRO A 182 -18.04 2.29 5.18
CA PRO A 182 -18.70 1.27 4.39
C PRO A 182 -17.70 0.19 3.94
N SER A 183 -18.19 -1.01 3.70
CA SER A 183 -17.42 -2.04 3.01
C SER A 183 -17.54 -1.88 1.51
N ALA A 184 -16.43 -2.13 0.83
CA ALA A 184 -16.38 -2.27 -0.61
C ALA A 184 -17.14 -3.50 -1.07
N ILE A 185 -17.95 -3.34 -2.10
CA ILE A 185 -18.67 -4.44 -2.73
C ILE A 185 -17.91 -4.86 -3.99
N PRO A 186 -17.44 -6.12 -4.07
CA PRO A 186 -16.75 -6.59 -5.27
C PRO A 186 -17.61 -6.44 -6.52
N GLY A 187 -17.09 -5.70 -7.50
CA GLY A 187 -17.76 -5.47 -8.79
C GLY A 187 -18.77 -4.32 -8.78
N GLU A 188 -18.89 -3.57 -7.69
CA GLU A 188 -19.60 -2.29 -7.75
C GLU A 188 -18.76 -1.23 -8.45
N PRO A 189 -19.40 -0.40 -9.29
CA PRO A 189 -18.73 0.63 -10.04
C PRO A 189 -18.17 1.70 -9.11
N VAL A 190 -16.94 2.13 -9.37
CA VAL A 190 -16.36 3.28 -8.66
C VAL A 190 -15.58 4.14 -9.63
N ILE A 191 -15.94 5.42 -9.63
CA ILE A 191 -15.17 6.48 -10.27
C ILE A 191 -13.81 6.51 -9.59
N ALA A 192 -12.77 6.02 -10.27
CA ALA A 192 -11.40 6.26 -9.82
C ALA A 192 -11.27 7.78 -9.61
N PRO A 193 -10.92 8.28 -8.41
CA PRO A 193 -10.56 9.68 -8.29
C PRO A 193 -9.44 9.95 -9.29
N ASP A 194 -9.48 11.11 -9.95
CA ASP A 194 -8.48 11.55 -10.92
C ASP A 194 -7.10 11.05 -10.48
N GLN A 195 -6.59 10.05 -11.19
CA GLN A 195 -5.20 9.69 -10.98
C GLN A 195 -4.41 10.96 -11.30
N PRO A 196 -3.43 11.36 -10.46
CA PRO A 196 -2.45 12.33 -10.94
C PRO A 196 -1.94 11.76 -12.25
N ASP A 197 -2.06 12.57 -13.31
CA ASP A 197 -1.70 12.20 -14.66
C ASP A 197 -0.35 11.47 -14.63
N LEU A 198 -0.39 10.14 -14.81
CA LEU A 198 0.80 9.31 -14.90
C LEU A 198 1.42 9.43 -16.30
N SER A 199 0.94 10.34 -17.15
CA SER A 199 1.77 10.84 -18.24
C SER A 199 3.09 11.26 -17.61
N PRO A 200 4.22 10.70 -18.06
CA PRO A 200 5.51 11.25 -17.66
C PRO A 200 5.44 12.76 -17.90
N PRO A 201 5.99 13.61 -16.99
CA PRO A 201 6.11 15.03 -17.29
C PRO A 201 6.71 15.13 -18.68
N ASP A 202 6.15 15.99 -19.52
CA ASP A 202 6.68 16.28 -20.85
C ASP A 202 8.10 16.81 -20.68
N LEU A 203 9.04 15.90 -20.51
CA LEU A 203 10.45 16.10 -20.60
C LEU A 203 10.65 16.28 -22.09
N GLY A 204 10.34 17.50 -22.56
CA GLY A 204 10.35 17.86 -23.96
C GLY A 204 11.54 17.19 -24.62
N VAL A 205 11.23 16.27 -25.54
CA VAL A 205 12.23 15.41 -26.18
C VAL A 205 13.31 16.35 -26.73
N PRO A 206 14.55 16.32 -26.21
CA PRO A 206 15.61 17.10 -26.82
C PRO A 206 15.72 16.64 -28.27
N PRO A 207 15.89 17.56 -29.24
CA PRO A 207 15.99 17.20 -30.64
C PRO A 207 17.04 16.10 -30.79
N PRO A 208 16.81 15.09 -31.65
CA PRO A 208 17.68 13.94 -31.75
C PRO A 208 19.12 14.40 -31.95
N ALA A 209 19.98 14.03 -31.01
CA ALA A 209 21.40 14.26 -31.14
C ALA A 209 21.87 13.60 -32.44
N VAL A 210 22.60 14.38 -33.24
CA VAL A 210 23.23 13.91 -34.48
C VAL A 210 24.00 12.63 -34.16
N SER A 211 23.56 11.51 -34.73
CA SER A 211 24.13 10.20 -34.47
C SER A 211 25.57 10.16 -34.97
N ASN A 212 26.51 9.92 -34.07
CA ASN A 212 27.84 9.46 -34.47
C ASN A 212 27.69 8.08 -35.13
N PRO A 213 28.52 7.75 -36.14
CA PRO A 213 28.49 6.44 -36.76
C PRO A 213 28.77 5.36 -35.71
N MET A 214 27.86 4.37 -35.62
CA MET A 214 27.95 3.23 -34.70
C MET A 214 29.30 2.54 -34.84
N SER A 215 29.91 2.19 -33.70
CA SER A 215 31.12 1.38 -33.71
C SER A 215 30.82 -0.04 -34.22
N GLU A 216 31.83 -0.72 -34.76
CA GLU A 216 31.68 -2.07 -35.28
C GLU A 216 31.22 -3.06 -34.18
N GLY A 217 31.62 -2.82 -32.93
CA GLY A 217 31.17 -3.60 -31.77
C GLY A 217 29.67 -3.45 -31.49
N ASP A 218 29.14 -2.22 -31.56
CA ASP A 218 27.72 -1.95 -31.31
C ASP A 218 26.82 -2.56 -32.40
N ARG A 219 27.32 -2.63 -33.64
CA ARG A 219 26.61 -3.27 -34.75
C ARG A 219 26.46 -4.77 -34.51
N VAL A 220 27.54 -5.44 -34.09
CA VAL A 220 27.52 -6.88 -33.83
C VAL A 220 26.60 -7.23 -32.65
N GLU A 221 26.58 -6.43 -31.59
CA GLU A 221 25.68 -6.68 -30.45
C GLU A 221 24.21 -6.44 -30.81
N THR A 222 23.92 -5.40 -31.59
CA THR A 222 22.55 -5.11 -32.05
C THR A 222 22.01 -6.22 -32.95
N GLU A 223 22.84 -6.73 -33.88
CA GLU A 223 22.47 -7.85 -34.75
C GLU A 223 22.26 -9.15 -33.96
N ALA A 224 23.09 -9.43 -32.95
CA ALA A 224 22.92 -10.58 -32.08
C ALA A 224 21.63 -10.50 -31.24
N PHE A 225 21.28 -9.30 -30.77
CA PHE A 225 20.06 -9.05 -29.98
C PHE A 225 18.79 -9.22 -30.81
N GLN A 226 18.79 -8.72 -32.06
CA GLN A 226 17.67 -8.90 -32.99
C GLN A 226 17.51 -10.36 -33.40
N ARG A 227 18.61 -11.07 -33.63
CA ARG A 227 18.58 -12.49 -34.03
C ARG A 227 17.99 -13.39 -32.93
N ASN A 228 18.11 -13.00 -31.67
CA ASN A 228 17.53 -13.72 -30.52
C ASN A 228 16.22 -13.11 -29.98
N GLN A 229 15.50 -12.34 -30.80
CA GLN A 229 14.18 -11.79 -30.44
C GLN A 229 14.16 -11.06 -29.08
N GLY A 230 15.25 -10.37 -28.75
CA GLY A 230 15.39 -9.64 -27.50
C GLY A 230 15.81 -10.48 -26.28
N ASN A 231 16.15 -11.76 -26.47
CA ASN A 231 16.72 -12.58 -25.40
C ASN A 231 18.25 -12.41 -25.37
N PRO A 232 18.83 -11.86 -24.27
CA PRO A 232 20.27 -11.59 -24.21
C PRO A 232 21.10 -12.88 -24.20
N VAL A 233 22.12 -12.94 -25.04
CA VAL A 233 23.12 -14.04 -25.03
C VAL A 233 24.15 -13.74 -23.95
N LEU A 234 24.15 -14.49 -22.87
CA LEU A 234 25.24 -14.42 -21.89
C LEU A 234 26.49 -15.03 -22.51
N LYS A 235 27.60 -14.28 -22.55
CA LYS A 235 28.91 -14.82 -22.91
C LYS A 235 29.27 -15.88 -21.87
N GLU A 236 29.50 -17.11 -22.29
CA GLU A 236 29.98 -18.16 -21.38
C GLU A 236 31.33 -17.72 -20.79
N LEU A 237 31.39 -17.62 -19.47
CA LEU A 237 32.63 -17.36 -18.76
C LEU A 237 33.53 -18.60 -18.87
N PRO A 238 34.83 -18.44 -19.11
CA PRO A 238 35.73 -19.58 -19.21
C PRO A 238 35.76 -20.33 -17.88
N VAL A 239 35.42 -21.61 -17.94
CA VAL A 239 35.57 -22.56 -16.84
C VAL A 239 37.06 -22.63 -16.51
N ARG A 240 37.41 -22.35 -15.25
CA ARG A 240 38.72 -22.67 -14.68
C ARG A 240 38.66 -23.98 -13.94
#